data_AF-A0A8X6TL14-F1
#
_entry.id   AF-A0A8X6TL14-F1
#
_cell.length_a   1.000
_cell.length_b   1.000
_cell.length_c   1.000
_cell.angle_alpha   90.00
_cell.angle_beta   90.00
_cell.angle_gamma   90.00
#
_symmetry.space_group_name_H-M   'P 1'
#
loop_
_entity.id
_entity.type
_entity.pdbx_description
1 polymer ?
#
loop_
_entity_poly.entity_id
_entity_poly.type
_entity_poly.pdbx_seq_one_letter_code
_entity_poly.pdbx_strand_id
1 'polypeptide(L)' 'MLILSEVISEECPSNQHEVSCGTQCPVTCKNRNNPPEMCTANCFVGCACNEGYIKLDDKNGPCVEPSNCPK' A
#
# COMPACT_ATOMS: atom_id res chain seq x y z
N MET A 1 10.21 26.93 19.17
CA MET A 1 10.68 25.61 18.71
C MET A 1 9.61 24.59 19.07
N LEU A 2 8.59 24.43 18.24
CA LEU A 2 7.48 23.49 18.47
C LEU A 2 6.90 23.08 17.12
N ILE A 3 6.89 21.78 16.83
CA ILE A 3 5.76 20.95 16.36
C ILE A 3 6.35 19.56 16.04
N LEU A 4 6.19 18.60 16.96
CA LEU A 4 5.08 17.63 17.12
C LEU A 4 5.39 16.35 16.34
N SER A 5 5.53 15.25 17.09
CA SER A 5 5.19 13.86 16.71
C SER A 5 5.08 13.63 15.20
N GLU A 6 6.05 13.05 14.52
CA GLU A 6 6.43 11.65 14.66
C GLU A 6 7.85 11.53 14.09
N VAL A 7 8.70 10.75 14.73
CA VAL A 7 9.92 10.27 14.11
C VAL A 7 9.45 9.47 12.89
N ILE A 8 9.51 10.06 11.69
CA ILE A 8 9.25 9.32 10.45
C ILE A 8 10.41 8.33 10.37
N SER A 9 10.19 7.11 10.84
CA SER A 9 11.13 6.02 10.62
C SER A 9 11.34 5.89 9.11
N GLU A 10 12.58 5.69 8.69
CA GLU A 10 12.92 5.18 7.35
C GLU A 10 12.46 3.72 7.19
N GLU A 11 11.29 3.37 7.72
CA GLU A 11 10.76 2.01 7.74
C GLU A 11 9.28 2.05 7.33
N CYS A 12 8.86 1.04 6.57
CA CYS A 12 7.49 0.95 6.11
C CYS A 12 6.48 0.87 7.26
N PRO A 13 5.30 1.51 7.14
CA PRO A 13 4.26 1.39 8.15
C PRO A 13 3.76 -0.06 8.29
N SER A 14 2.97 -0.33 9.34
CA SER A 14 2.41 -1.68 9.58
C SER A 14 1.79 -2.32 8.33
N ASN A 15 1.99 -3.64 8.21
CA ASN A 15 1.52 -4.47 7.10
C ASN A 15 2.11 -4.11 5.73
N GLN A 16 3.26 -3.44 5.72
CA GLN A 16 4.01 -3.11 4.51
C GLN A 16 5.48 -3.54 4.65
N HIS A 17 6.15 -3.70 3.52
CA HIS A 17 7.59 -3.96 3.43
C HIS A 17 8.21 -3.09 2.34
N GLU A 18 9.50 -2.83 2.49
CA GLU A 18 10.27 -2.10 1.49
C GLU A 18 10.46 -2.93 0.24
N VAL A 19 10.27 -2.30 -0.92
CA VAL A 19 10.51 -2.86 -2.23
C VAL A 19 11.34 -1.90 -3.07
N SER A 20 12.32 -2.45 -3.78
CA SER A 20 13.07 -1.72 -4.81
C SER A 20 12.30 -1.65 -6.13
N CYS A 21 11.24 -2.44 -6.30
CA CYS A 21 10.41 -2.48 -7.50
C CYS A 21 8.99 -3.02 -7.18
N GLY A 22 8.10 -2.13 -6.74
CA GLY A 22 6.68 -2.43 -6.48
C GLY A 22 5.75 -2.13 -7.67
N THR A 23 4.59 -2.79 -7.71
CA THR A 23 3.59 -2.60 -8.79
C THR A 23 2.96 -1.21 -8.77
N GLN A 24 2.83 -0.56 -9.93
CA GLN A 24 2.09 0.71 -10.04
C GLN A 24 0.56 0.56 -9.95
N CYS A 25 0.06 -0.68 -9.95
CA CYS A 25 -1.36 -1.02 -9.92
C CYS A 25 -1.67 -1.89 -8.69
N PRO A 26 -1.62 -1.33 -7.48
CA PRO A 26 -1.95 -2.08 -6.28
C PRO A 26 -3.41 -2.53 -6.30
N VAL A 27 -3.67 -3.69 -5.71
CA VAL A 27 -5.04 -4.08 -5.33
C VAL A 27 -5.45 -3.21 -4.15
N THR A 28 -6.65 -2.66 -4.24
CA THR A 28 -7.27 -1.79 -3.26
C THR A 28 -8.64 -2.35 -2.86
N CYS A 29 -9.20 -1.86 -1.76
CA CYS A 29 -10.57 -2.20 -1.40
C CYS A 29 -11.58 -1.91 -2.54
N LYS A 30 -11.33 -0.91 -3.39
CA LYS A 30 -12.21 -0.52 -4.50
C LYS A 30 -12.16 -1.48 -5.69
N ASN A 31 -11.00 -2.10 -5.95
CA ASN A 31 -10.80 -2.96 -7.12
C ASN A 31 -10.61 -4.45 -6.77
N ARG A 32 -10.67 -4.84 -5.48
CA ARG A 32 -10.45 -6.25 -5.04
C ARG A 32 -11.30 -7.31 -5.75
N ASN A 33 -12.50 -6.94 -6.21
CA ASN A 33 -13.41 -7.85 -6.92
C ASN A 33 -13.20 -7.85 -8.44
N ASN A 34 -12.43 -6.89 -8.97
CA ASN A 34 -12.07 -6.77 -10.37
C ASN A 34 -10.67 -6.14 -10.48
N PRO A 35 -9.62 -6.88 -10.07
CA PRO A 35 -8.27 -6.34 -10.01
C PRO A 35 -7.74 -6.05 -11.43
N PRO A 36 -6.78 -5.12 -11.58
CA PRO A 36 -6.19 -4.81 -12.88
C PRO A 36 -5.47 -6.04 -13.47
N GLU A 37 -5.90 -6.52 -14.63
CA GLU A 37 -5.23 -7.63 -15.33
C GLU A 37 -3.92 -7.19 -16.01
N MET A 38 -3.88 -5.93 -16.46
CA MET A 38 -2.70 -5.33 -17.07
C MET A 38 -2.23 -4.14 -16.22
N CYS A 39 -0.93 -4.10 -15.97
CA CYS A 39 -0.25 -2.97 -15.36
C CYS A 39 0.95 -2.55 -16.20
N THR A 40 1.35 -1.29 -16.10
CA THR A 40 2.59 -0.81 -16.69
C THR A 40 3.79 -1.55 -16.11
N ALA A 41 4.82 -1.81 -16.93
CA ALA A 41 6.08 -2.40 -16.46
C ALA A 41 6.93 -1.47 -15.58
N ASN A 42 6.52 -0.21 -15.43
CA ASN A 42 7.16 0.72 -14.52
C ASN A 42 6.88 0.29 -13.07
N CYS A 43 7.90 0.32 -12.23
CA CYS A 43 7.76 0.07 -10.80
C CYS A 43 8.15 1.28 -9.96
N PHE A 44 7.71 1.29 -8.70
CA PHE A 44 8.09 2.30 -7.71
C PHE A 44 9.05 1.70 -6.68
N VAL A 45 9.92 2.53 -6.12
CA VAL A 45 10.71 2.21 -4.92
C VAL A 45 9.94 2.77 -3.71
N GLY A 46 9.75 1.97 -2.67
CA GLY A 46 9.04 2.40 -1.47
C GLY A 46 8.35 1.24 -0.74
N CYS A 47 7.18 1.48 -0.17
CA CYS A 47 6.46 0.49 0.63
C CYS A 47 5.33 -0.18 -0.15
N ALA A 48 5.37 -1.51 -0.24
CA ALA A 48 4.30 -2.34 -0.78
C ALA A 48 3.56 -3.06 0.37
N CYS A 49 2.28 -3.37 0.17
CA CYS A 49 1.54 -4.19 1.14
C CYS A 49 2.17 -5.59 1.25
N ASN A 50 2.20 -6.14 2.46
CA ASN A 50 2.55 -7.53 2.68
C ASN A 50 1.58 -8.47 1.96
N GLU A 51 2.02 -9.70 1.70
CA GLU A 51 1.16 -10.72 1.11
C GLU A 51 -0.13 -10.90 1.92
N GLY A 52 -1.28 -10.97 1.23
CA GLY A 52 -2.61 -11.05 1.84
C GLY A 52 -3.21 -9.70 2.27
N TYR A 53 -2.45 -8.60 2.26
CA TYR A 53 -2.95 -7.26 2.54
C TYR A 53 -3.16 -6.45 1.26
N ILE A 54 -4.16 -5.57 1.27
CA ILE A 54 -4.48 -4.67 0.15
C ILE A 54 -4.59 -3.22 0.64
N LYS A 55 -4.40 -2.25 -0.25
CA LYS A 55 -4.54 -0.84 0.10
C LYS A 55 -6.00 -0.53 0.46
N LEU A 56 -6.21 0.18 1.56
CA LEU A 56 -7.55 0.64 1.93
C LEU A 56 -8.11 1.58 0.85
N ASP A 57 -7.27 2.47 0.34
CA ASP A 57 -7.57 3.43 -0.72
C ASP A 57 -6.53 3.35 -1.85
N ASP A 58 -6.07 4.48 -2.36
CA ASP A 58 -5.08 4.58 -3.42
C ASP A 58 -3.63 4.45 -2.87
N LYS A 59 -2.65 5.07 -3.53
CA LYS A 59 -1.23 4.69 -3.41
C LYS A 59 -0.61 4.87 -2.01
N ASN A 60 -1.13 5.80 -1.20
CA ASN A 60 -0.54 6.19 0.08
C ASN A 60 -1.34 5.74 1.31
N GLY A 61 -2.37 4.91 1.13
CA GLY A 61 -3.18 4.40 2.24
C GLY A 61 -2.53 3.28 3.05
N PRO A 62 -3.12 2.95 4.21
CA PRO A 62 -2.74 1.79 4.99
C PRO A 62 -3.05 0.49 4.24
N CYS A 63 -2.30 -0.56 4.57
CA CYS A 63 -2.58 -1.91 4.10
C CYS A 63 -3.44 -2.65 5.13
N VAL A 64 -4.57 -3.17 4.67
CA VAL A 64 -5.60 -3.82 5.50
C VAL A 64 -5.89 -5.22 4.97
N GLU A 65 -6.42 -6.11 5.82
CA GLU A 65 -6.97 -7.36 5.32
C GLU A 65 -8.20 -7.08 4.45
N PRO A 66 -8.45 -7.85 3.38
CA PRO A 66 -9.62 -7.67 2.53
C PRO A 66 -10.96 -7.70 3.31
N SER A 67 -10.99 -8.45 4.42
CA SER A 67 -12.14 -8.54 5.34
C SER A 67 -12.44 -7.23 6.08
N ASN A 68 -11.46 -6.34 6.22
CA ASN A 68 -11.61 -5.02 6.86
C ASN A 68 -11.98 -3.91 5.87
N CYS A 69 -12.13 -4.22 4.59
CA CYS A 69 -12.59 -3.22 3.63
C CYS A 69 -14.01 -2.75 3.95
N PRO A 70 -14.32 -1.45 3.71
CA PRO A 70 -15.69 -0.98 3.76
C PRO A 70 -16.57 -1.79 2.78
N LYS A 71 -17.82 -1.99 3.20
CA LYS A 71 -18.87 -2.63 2.39
C LYS A 71 -19.46 -1.66 1.39
#